data_AF-A0A4W5KDZ9-F1
#
_entry.id   AF-A0A4W5KDZ9-F1
#
_cell.length_a   1.000
_cell.length_b   1.000
_cell.length_c   1.000
_cell.angle_alpha   90.00
_cell.angle_beta   90.00
_cell.angle_gamma   90.00
#
_symmetry.space_group_name_H-M   'P 1'
#
loop_
_entity.id
_entity.type
_entity.pdbx_description
1 polymer ?
#
loop_
_entity_poly.entity_id
_entity_poly.type
_entity_poly.pdbx_seq_one_letter_code
_entity_poly.pdbx_strand_id
1 'polypeptide(L)'
;QRKILSQSSAYFPARSALFRKEANGVTYRVPALLYLSLSNSFLAFCEERLSPSDAQAHLLVMRKGTFYRNYWEDMIVLGTAQLTGHRSMNPCPLYDEFTGTLFLFFIAVLGHTSESYQLVTGKNVTRLCFISSNDQGNTWSPATDLTKRVIGDTIKDWATFALGPGHGIQLKSGRLLVPAYAYHIDCKECFGQMCLTTPHAFCFHSDTHGRTWRFGEAVPGPESVECQMVSVDQEDGTNVLYCNARSPLGCRVQALSLDDGAVFQDGQLVQRLTEPRNGCHGSVVGFPNFLTPTWVVYSHPTWTNVRKDLGVYLSLFPRDPDSWSGPWVIYEGPSAYSDLAYLELPSAGAPSAVAFACLFECGTSTAYDEISFSIFTLYELIDNLPRNTKSGSNTQPLSNTQPPSNTQPPSNTQPPSNTQPPSNTQPPSNTQPPSNTQPPSNTQPPSYTQSFHNTTQPREERPEARKRRTKNMCGLCNVS
;
A
#
# COMPACT_ATOMS: atom_id res chain seq x y z
N GLN A 1 23.17 42.59 22.82
CA GLN A 1 22.60 41.52 23.67
C GLN A 1 21.14 41.33 23.30
N ARG A 2 20.65 40.07 23.38
CA ARG A 2 19.34 39.55 22.96
C ARG A 2 19.17 39.27 21.46
N LYS A 3 19.93 38.27 20.99
CA LYS A 3 19.42 37.26 20.05
C LYS A 3 18.17 36.67 20.71
N ILE A 4 16.99 37.01 20.21
CA ILE A 4 15.79 36.22 20.47
C ILE A 4 15.97 34.97 19.59
N LEU A 5 16.45 33.90 20.20
CA LEU A 5 16.26 32.55 19.66
C LEU A 5 14.75 32.32 19.71
N SER A 6 14.06 32.51 18.58
CA SER A 6 12.73 31.94 18.44
C SER A 6 12.92 30.43 18.47
N GLN A 7 12.57 29.80 19.59
CA GLN A 7 12.22 28.39 19.58
C GLN A 7 11.05 28.27 18.60
N SER A 8 11.32 27.84 17.36
CA SER A 8 10.25 27.42 16.46
C SER A 8 9.60 26.23 17.14
N SER A 9 8.39 26.41 17.67
CA SER A 9 7.57 25.27 18.11
C SER A 9 7.47 24.28 16.95
N ALA A 10 7.68 22.99 17.21
CA ALA A 10 7.49 21.96 16.20
C ALA A 10 6.07 22.08 15.63
N TYR A 11 5.96 22.17 14.30
CA TYR A 11 4.69 22.21 13.60
C TYR A 11 4.21 20.78 13.30
N PHE A 12 2.98 20.48 13.69
CA PHE A 12 2.31 19.22 13.40
C PHE A 12 1.04 19.48 12.59
N PRO A 13 0.76 18.68 11.55
CA PRO A 13 -0.48 18.81 10.81
C PRO A 13 -1.70 18.49 11.70
N ALA A 14 -2.86 19.04 11.35
CA ALA A 14 -4.10 18.72 12.04
C ALA A 14 -4.41 17.22 11.97
N ARG A 15 -5.03 16.69 13.03
CA ARG A 15 -5.26 15.25 13.20
C ARG A 15 -6.67 14.97 13.71
N SER A 16 -7.29 13.95 13.13
CA SER A 16 -8.60 13.41 13.55
C SER A 16 -8.46 11.94 13.92
N ALA A 17 -8.78 11.58 15.15
CA ALA A 17 -8.83 10.17 15.56
C ALA A 17 -10.09 9.51 15.00
N LEU A 18 -9.92 8.51 14.12
CA LEU A 18 -11.03 7.86 13.41
C LEU A 18 -11.50 6.58 14.10
N PHE A 19 -10.57 5.84 14.68
CA PHE A 19 -10.84 4.61 15.41
C PHE A 19 -10.14 4.68 16.75
N ARG A 20 -10.86 4.42 17.84
CA ARG A 20 -10.31 4.49 19.21
C ARG A 20 -10.54 3.18 19.91
N LYS A 21 -9.53 2.74 20.65
CA LYS A 21 -9.65 1.62 21.57
C LYS A 21 -10.85 1.80 22.48
N GLU A 22 -11.62 0.73 22.61
CA GLU A 22 -12.83 0.71 23.42
C GLU A 22 -12.52 0.29 24.86
N ALA A 23 -13.40 0.70 25.78
CA ALA A 23 -13.29 0.35 27.20
C ALA A 23 -13.40 -1.17 27.47
N ASN A 24 -14.05 -1.92 26.57
CA ASN A 24 -14.17 -3.38 26.64
C ASN A 24 -12.89 -4.13 26.18
N GLY A 25 -11.86 -3.42 25.70
CA GLY A 25 -10.61 -3.99 25.23
C GLY A 25 -10.50 -4.16 23.71
N VAL A 26 -11.57 -3.91 22.95
CA VAL A 26 -11.52 -3.90 21.48
C VAL A 26 -10.55 -2.83 21.00
N THR A 27 -9.69 -3.20 20.06
CA THR A 27 -8.69 -2.33 19.45
C THR A 27 -8.78 -2.35 17.95
N TYR A 28 -8.40 -1.23 17.33
CA TYR A 28 -8.38 -1.07 15.89
C TYR A 28 -6.95 -0.94 15.42
N ARG A 29 -6.55 -1.78 14.46
CA ARG A 29 -5.15 -1.87 14.00
C ARG A 29 -5.06 -2.10 12.51
N VAL A 30 -3.85 -1.98 11.96
CA VAL A 30 -3.55 -2.25 10.54
C VAL A 30 -4.35 -1.32 9.60
N PRO A 31 -4.04 -0.01 9.59
CA PRO A 31 -4.74 0.98 8.77
C PRO A 31 -4.50 0.72 7.29
N ALA A 32 -5.53 0.94 6.48
CA ALA A 32 -5.40 1.10 5.05
C ALA A 32 -6.27 2.26 4.56
N LEU A 33 -5.75 3.07 3.66
CA LEU A 33 -6.38 4.30 3.20
C LEU A 33 -6.44 4.29 1.67
N LEU A 34 -7.61 4.63 1.14
CA LEU A 34 -7.79 4.84 -0.28
C LEU A 34 -8.50 6.17 -0.52
N TYR A 35 -7.96 6.97 -1.44
CA TYR A 35 -8.59 8.20 -1.90
C TYR A 35 -9.24 7.99 -3.27
N LEU A 36 -10.50 8.38 -3.40
CA LEU A 36 -11.28 8.33 -4.63
C LEU A 36 -11.43 9.76 -5.17
N SER A 37 -10.63 10.11 -6.18
CA SER A 37 -10.57 11.45 -6.78
C SER A 37 -11.92 11.89 -7.38
N LEU A 38 -12.62 10.99 -8.07
CA LEU A 38 -13.91 11.26 -8.74
C LEU A 38 -14.99 11.76 -7.76
N SER A 39 -14.96 11.32 -6.50
CA SER A 39 -15.93 11.73 -5.48
C SER A 39 -15.31 12.52 -4.33
N ASN A 40 -14.03 12.87 -4.41
CA ASN A 40 -13.29 13.56 -3.35
C ASN A 40 -13.49 12.91 -1.97
N SER A 41 -13.46 11.58 -1.94
CA SER A 41 -13.80 10.77 -0.78
C SER A 41 -12.64 9.89 -0.35
N PHE A 42 -12.49 9.69 0.96
CA PHE A 42 -11.57 8.73 1.55
C PHE A 42 -12.33 7.52 2.06
N LEU A 43 -11.73 6.35 1.88
CA LEU A 43 -12.13 5.11 2.55
C LEU A 43 -10.99 4.71 3.48
N ALA A 44 -11.24 4.75 4.79
CA ALA A 44 -10.30 4.34 5.81
C ALA A 44 -10.74 2.98 6.37
N PHE A 45 -9.89 1.97 6.20
CA PHE A 45 -10.10 0.60 6.64
C PHE A 45 -9.17 0.26 7.79
N CYS A 46 -9.58 -0.66 8.65
CA CYS A 46 -8.71 -1.29 9.64
C CYS A 46 -9.27 -2.64 10.10
N GLU A 47 -8.45 -3.39 10.82
CA GLU A 47 -8.88 -4.56 11.58
C GLU A 47 -9.55 -4.13 12.88
N GLU A 48 -10.73 -4.69 13.16
CA GLU A 48 -11.28 -4.76 14.50
C GLU A 48 -10.73 -6.02 15.19
N ARG A 49 -10.16 -5.84 16.38
CA ARG A 49 -9.58 -6.92 17.18
C ARG A 49 -10.17 -6.96 18.58
N LEU A 50 -10.41 -8.16 19.10
CA LEU A 50 -10.90 -8.37 20.47
C LEU A 50 -9.86 -8.04 21.54
N SER A 51 -8.59 -7.96 21.14
CA SER A 51 -7.47 -7.45 21.94
C SER A 51 -6.36 -6.96 20.99
N PRO A 52 -5.29 -6.30 21.47
CA PRO A 52 -4.18 -5.89 20.62
C PRO A 52 -3.46 -7.02 19.86
N SER A 53 -3.63 -8.28 20.31
CA SER A 53 -2.98 -9.46 19.72
C SER A 53 -3.43 -9.73 18.27
N ASP A 54 -2.48 -10.06 17.39
CA ASP A 54 -2.75 -10.40 15.99
C ASP A 54 -3.68 -11.62 15.83
N ALA A 55 -3.56 -12.61 16.72
CA ALA A 55 -4.41 -13.81 16.71
C ALA A 55 -5.85 -13.54 17.17
N GLN A 56 -6.13 -12.33 17.67
CA GLN A 56 -7.45 -11.87 18.13
C GLN A 56 -8.09 -10.86 17.18
N ALA A 57 -7.54 -10.70 15.96
CA ALA A 57 -8.27 -10.06 14.87
C ALA A 57 -9.59 -10.81 14.60
N HIS A 58 -10.60 -10.05 14.17
CA HIS A 58 -11.95 -10.56 14.00
C HIS A 58 -12.51 -10.19 12.63
N LEU A 59 -12.78 -8.90 12.42
CA LEU A 59 -13.45 -8.37 11.23
C LEU A 59 -12.69 -7.17 10.67
N LEU A 60 -13.04 -6.78 9.45
CA LEU A 60 -12.63 -5.51 8.87
C LEU A 60 -13.74 -4.49 9.05
N VAL A 61 -13.35 -3.26 9.38
CA VAL A 61 -14.25 -2.12 9.50
C VAL A 61 -13.77 -0.99 8.60
N MET A 62 -14.69 -0.09 8.26
CA MET A 62 -14.42 1.05 7.39
C MET A 62 -15.11 2.31 7.91
N ARG A 63 -14.50 3.47 7.67
CA ARG A 63 -15.17 4.77 7.67
C ARG A 63 -14.99 5.43 6.31
N LYS A 64 -16.03 6.11 5.84
CA LYS A 64 -16.00 6.94 4.64
C LYS A 64 -15.94 8.41 5.02
N GLY A 65 -15.03 9.16 4.43
CA GLY A 65 -14.83 10.58 4.71
C GLY A 65 -14.93 11.42 3.44
N THR A 66 -15.44 12.65 3.55
CA THR A 66 -15.46 13.61 2.43
C THR A 66 -14.53 14.78 2.73
N PHE A 67 -13.58 15.05 1.82
CA PHE A 67 -12.48 15.98 2.06
C PHE A 67 -12.98 17.38 2.48
N TYR A 68 -13.88 17.99 1.71
CA TYR A 68 -14.31 19.39 1.92
C TYR A 68 -15.07 19.67 3.22
N ARG A 69 -15.49 18.63 3.93
CA ARG A 69 -16.31 18.78 5.15
C ARG A 69 -15.57 18.39 6.42
N ASN A 70 -14.33 17.87 6.32
CA ASN A 70 -13.64 17.20 7.43
C ASN A 70 -14.59 16.23 8.18
N TYR A 71 -15.49 15.60 7.42
CA TYR A 71 -16.59 14.82 7.95
C TYR A 71 -16.36 13.37 7.60
N TRP A 72 -16.42 12.53 8.64
CA TRP A 72 -16.37 11.09 8.55
C TRP A 72 -17.73 10.52 8.94
N GLU A 73 -18.24 9.63 8.10
CA GLU A 73 -19.42 8.83 8.39
C GLU A 73 -19.14 7.87 9.57
N ASP A 74 -20.22 7.31 10.11
CA ASP A 74 -20.14 6.29 11.15
C ASP A 74 -19.39 5.05 10.65
N MET A 75 -18.77 4.34 11.60
CA MET A 75 -18.03 3.12 11.30
C MET A 75 -18.99 2.04 10.81
N ILE A 76 -18.62 1.38 9.72
CA ILE A 76 -19.34 0.23 9.18
C ILE A 76 -18.49 -1.03 9.32
N VAL A 77 -19.15 -2.13 9.67
CA VAL A 77 -18.56 -3.47 9.65
C VAL A 77 -18.68 -4.06 8.26
N LEU A 78 -17.58 -4.52 7.68
CA LEU A 78 -17.56 -5.15 6.36
C LEU A 78 -17.89 -6.64 6.48
N GLY A 79 -19.15 -6.95 6.82
CA GLY A 79 -19.60 -8.32 7.08
C GLY A 79 -19.46 -9.29 5.89
N THR A 80 -19.30 -8.80 4.67
CA THR A 80 -19.03 -9.64 3.49
C THR A 80 -17.54 -9.96 3.31
N ALA A 81 -16.63 -9.23 3.97
CA ALA A 81 -15.18 -9.46 3.95
C ALA A 81 -14.76 -10.56 4.95
N GLN A 82 -15.41 -11.73 4.88
CA GLN A 82 -15.16 -12.81 5.83
C GLN A 82 -15.38 -14.19 5.20
N LEU A 83 -14.61 -15.19 5.64
CA LEU A 83 -14.90 -16.60 5.43
C LEU A 83 -15.35 -17.25 6.74
N THR A 84 -16.33 -18.15 6.69
CA THR A 84 -16.84 -18.85 7.88
C THR A 84 -15.71 -19.54 8.66
N GLY A 85 -15.65 -19.29 9.96
CA GLY A 85 -14.62 -19.85 10.85
C GLY A 85 -13.22 -19.22 10.71
N HIS A 86 -13.08 -18.15 9.93
CA HIS A 86 -11.83 -17.42 9.76
C HIS A 86 -11.94 -16.00 10.33
N ARG A 87 -10.79 -15.47 10.77
CA ARG A 87 -10.62 -14.04 11.03
C ARG A 87 -10.09 -13.33 9.80
N SER A 88 -10.52 -12.09 9.58
CA SER A 88 -10.07 -11.26 8.45
C SER A 88 -8.99 -10.27 8.90
N MET A 89 -7.92 -10.15 8.13
CA MET A 89 -6.74 -9.35 8.46
C MET A 89 -6.14 -8.67 7.21
N ASN A 90 -5.25 -7.71 7.43
CA ASN A 90 -4.48 -7.00 6.40
C ASN A 90 -5.35 -6.43 5.27
N PRO A 91 -6.24 -5.46 5.55
CA PRO A 91 -6.98 -4.78 4.50
C PRO A 91 -6.02 -4.14 3.49
N CYS A 92 -6.25 -4.40 2.21
CA CYS A 92 -5.48 -3.86 1.10
C CYS A 92 -6.44 -3.35 0.00
N PRO A 93 -6.90 -2.09 0.09
CA PRO A 93 -7.79 -1.50 -0.89
C PRO A 93 -7.04 -1.15 -2.18
N LEU A 94 -7.71 -1.32 -3.32
CA LEU A 94 -7.19 -1.00 -4.64
C LEU A 94 -8.35 -0.53 -5.52
N TYR A 95 -8.17 0.60 -6.21
CA TYR A 95 -9.16 1.13 -7.14
C TYR A 95 -8.69 0.93 -8.57
N ASP A 96 -9.53 0.31 -9.40
CA ASP A 96 -9.32 0.24 -10.84
C ASP A 96 -10.06 1.41 -11.49
N GLU A 97 -9.31 2.45 -11.86
CA GLU A 97 -9.86 3.67 -12.46
C GLU A 97 -10.51 3.43 -13.82
N PHE A 98 -10.09 2.38 -14.55
CA PHE A 98 -10.60 2.11 -15.89
C PHE A 98 -11.97 1.44 -15.86
N THR A 99 -12.22 0.61 -14.85
CA THR A 99 -13.51 -0.08 -14.68
C THR A 99 -14.42 0.58 -13.65
N GLY A 100 -13.86 1.43 -12.78
CA GLY A 100 -14.57 1.99 -11.62
C GLY A 100 -14.79 0.97 -10.51
N THR A 101 -14.14 -0.21 -10.58
CA THR A 101 -14.27 -1.24 -9.56
C THR A 101 -13.29 -0.99 -8.42
N LEU A 102 -13.84 -0.91 -7.21
CA LEU A 102 -13.09 -0.91 -5.96
C LEU A 102 -12.92 -2.35 -5.48
N PHE A 103 -11.68 -2.77 -5.25
CA PHE A 103 -11.33 -4.01 -4.58
C PHE A 103 -10.88 -3.74 -3.15
N LEU A 104 -11.27 -4.59 -2.21
CA LEU A 104 -10.63 -4.72 -0.91
C LEU A 104 -10.10 -6.13 -0.77
N PHE A 105 -8.79 -6.29 -0.93
CA PHE A 105 -8.10 -7.53 -0.65
C PHE A 105 -7.86 -7.67 0.86
N PHE A 106 -7.82 -8.91 1.32
CA PHE A 106 -7.52 -9.25 2.70
C PHE A 106 -7.05 -10.71 2.80
N ILE A 107 -6.43 -11.06 3.92
CA ILE A 107 -6.21 -12.47 4.27
C ILE A 107 -7.27 -12.96 5.23
N ALA A 108 -7.67 -14.22 5.09
CA ALA A 108 -8.52 -14.91 6.05
C ALA A 108 -7.75 -16.08 6.66
N VAL A 109 -7.63 -16.11 7.99
CA VAL A 109 -6.87 -17.14 8.71
C VAL A 109 -7.81 -17.99 9.57
N LEU A 110 -7.67 -19.32 9.50
CA LEU A 110 -8.55 -20.26 10.20
C LEU A 110 -8.46 -20.09 11.72
N GLY A 111 -9.60 -19.78 12.35
CA GLY A 111 -9.74 -19.55 13.78
C GLY A 111 -8.70 -18.57 14.34
N HIS A 112 -8.06 -18.97 15.44
CA HIS A 112 -7.00 -18.19 16.10
C HIS A 112 -5.59 -18.74 15.83
N THR A 113 -5.41 -19.50 14.73
CA THR A 113 -4.10 -20.05 14.36
C THR A 113 -3.09 -18.92 14.18
N SER A 114 -2.04 -18.89 15.01
CA SER A 114 -1.04 -17.82 15.01
C SER A 114 -0.06 -17.97 13.85
N GLU A 115 0.55 -16.85 13.44
CA GLU A 115 1.68 -16.87 12.49
C GLU A 115 2.79 -17.80 13.00
N SER A 116 3.20 -17.67 14.26
CA SER A 116 4.27 -18.50 14.84
C SER A 116 3.98 -20.00 14.75
N TYR A 117 2.72 -20.44 14.92
CA TYR A 117 2.37 -21.84 14.71
C TYR A 117 2.60 -22.27 13.27
N GLN A 118 2.18 -21.45 12.30
CA GLN A 118 2.34 -21.74 10.88
C GLN A 118 3.83 -21.78 10.49
N LEU A 119 4.64 -20.83 10.98
CA LEU A 119 6.09 -20.80 10.79
C LEU A 119 6.78 -22.05 11.34
N VAL A 120 6.42 -22.47 12.56
CA VAL A 120 7.05 -23.62 13.23
C VAL A 120 6.59 -24.97 12.70
N THR A 121 5.44 -25.04 12.03
CA THR A 121 4.87 -26.33 11.57
C THR A 121 4.83 -26.48 10.06
N GLY A 122 5.05 -25.39 9.31
CA GLY A 122 4.80 -25.34 7.87
C GLY A 122 3.33 -25.54 7.48
N LYS A 123 2.40 -25.55 8.44
CA LYS A 123 0.96 -25.79 8.18
C LYS A 123 0.26 -24.48 7.86
N ASN A 124 0.30 -24.11 6.58
CA ASN A 124 -0.37 -22.93 6.08
C ASN A 124 -1.90 -23.07 6.04
N VAL A 125 -2.58 -22.20 6.77
CA VAL A 125 -4.05 -22.10 6.86
C VAL A 125 -4.56 -20.72 6.46
N THR A 126 -3.72 -19.92 5.80
CA THR A 126 -4.05 -18.57 5.33
C THR A 126 -4.70 -18.61 3.95
N ARG A 127 -5.73 -17.79 3.75
CA ARG A 127 -6.46 -17.63 2.48
C ARG A 127 -6.31 -16.22 1.93
N LEU A 128 -6.16 -16.11 0.61
CA LEU A 128 -6.17 -14.86 -0.14
C LEU A 128 -7.60 -14.56 -0.58
N CYS A 129 -8.17 -13.45 -0.13
CA CYS A 129 -9.56 -13.09 -0.43
C CYS A 129 -9.68 -11.66 -0.94
N PHE A 130 -10.78 -11.37 -1.64
CA PHE A 130 -11.23 -9.99 -1.83
C PHE A 130 -12.75 -9.88 -1.80
N ILE A 131 -13.23 -8.67 -1.51
CA ILE A 131 -14.56 -8.19 -1.85
C ILE A 131 -14.44 -7.02 -2.83
N SER A 132 -15.50 -6.73 -3.57
CA SER A 132 -15.51 -5.66 -4.56
C SER A 132 -16.75 -4.79 -4.45
N SER A 133 -16.63 -3.53 -4.86
CA SER A 133 -17.70 -2.54 -4.91
C SER A 133 -17.69 -1.82 -6.27
N ASN A 134 -18.87 -1.60 -6.84
CA ASN A 134 -19.06 -0.81 -8.06
C ASN A 134 -19.84 0.49 -7.78
N ASP A 135 -20.00 0.84 -6.51
CA ASP A 135 -20.74 2.02 -6.04
C ASP A 135 -19.94 2.81 -5.00
N GLN A 136 -18.61 2.82 -5.17
CA GLN A 136 -17.67 3.62 -4.37
C GLN A 136 -17.69 3.27 -2.87
N GLY A 137 -17.75 1.97 -2.57
CA GLY A 137 -17.66 1.43 -1.22
C GLY A 137 -18.97 1.46 -0.42
N ASN A 138 -20.11 1.77 -1.05
CA ASN A 138 -21.41 1.80 -0.37
C ASN A 138 -21.95 0.38 -0.16
N THR A 139 -21.81 -0.49 -1.16
CA THR A 139 -22.14 -1.92 -1.07
C THR A 139 -20.98 -2.77 -1.55
N TRP A 140 -20.93 -4.00 -1.04
CA TRP A 140 -19.81 -4.91 -1.26
C TRP A 140 -20.30 -6.30 -1.66
N SER A 141 -19.61 -6.91 -2.62
CA SER A 141 -19.83 -8.30 -3.02
C SER A 141 -19.55 -9.28 -1.87
N PRO A 142 -20.03 -10.53 -1.96
CA PRO A 142 -19.50 -11.63 -1.14
C PRO A 142 -17.99 -11.82 -1.34
N ALA A 143 -17.32 -12.40 -0.34
CA ALA A 143 -15.90 -12.75 -0.41
C ALA A 143 -15.61 -13.76 -1.52
N THR A 144 -14.59 -13.45 -2.33
CA THR A 144 -14.02 -14.35 -3.32
C THR A 144 -12.68 -14.88 -2.80
N ASP A 145 -12.58 -16.21 -2.61
CA ASP A 145 -11.32 -16.88 -2.26
C ASP A 145 -10.50 -17.17 -3.52
N LEU A 146 -9.34 -16.52 -3.63
CA LEU A 146 -8.40 -16.65 -4.74
C LEU A 146 -7.31 -17.70 -4.50
N THR A 147 -7.19 -18.24 -3.28
CA THR A 147 -6.06 -19.06 -2.83
C THR A 147 -5.75 -20.20 -3.79
N LYS A 148 -6.76 -21.04 -4.09
CA LYS A 148 -6.57 -22.22 -4.96
C LYS A 148 -6.29 -21.81 -6.40
N ARG A 149 -6.93 -20.74 -6.89
CA ARG A 149 -6.87 -20.34 -8.30
C ARG A 149 -5.57 -19.61 -8.64
N VAL A 150 -5.02 -18.85 -7.69
CA VAL A 150 -3.88 -17.96 -7.91
C VAL A 150 -2.60 -18.56 -7.34
N ILE A 151 -2.62 -19.05 -6.09
CA ILE A 151 -1.44 -19.61 -5.42
C ILE A 151 -1.30 -21.10 -5.74
N GLY A 152 -2.41 -21.83 -5.80
CA GLY A 152 -2.41 -23.24 -6.21
C GLY A 152 -1.55 -24.12 -5.29
N ASP A 153 -0.73 -24.99 -5.87
CA ASP A 153 0.12 -25.91 -5.12
C ASP A 153 1.33 -25.24 -4.44
N THR A 154 1.76 -24.06 -4.91
CA THR A 154 2.86 -23.27 -4.32
C THR A 154 2.60 -22.93 -2.84
N ILE A 155 1.34 -22.94 -2.39
CA ILE A 155 1.01 -22.72 -0.98
C ILE A 155 1.68 -23.73 -0.03
N LYS A 156 2.09 -24.91 -0.52
CA LYS A 156 2.80 -25.95 0.25
C LYS A 156 4.28 -25.63 0.49
N ASP A 157 4.79 -24.62 -0.18
CA ASP A 157 6.16 -24.12 -0.06
C ASP A 157 6.22 -22.86 0.82
N TRP A 158 5.06 -22.36 1.26
CA TRP A 158 4.94 -21.20 2.15
C TRP A 158 4.40 -21.63 3.49
N ALA A 159 5.09 -21.29 4.58
CA ALA A 159 4.58 -21.52 5.92
C ALA A 159 3.34 -20.66 6.19
N THR A 160 3.37 -19.39 5.78
CA THR A 160 2.22 -18.49 5.67
C THR A 160 2.58 -17.34 4.72
N PHE A 161 1.61 -16.50 4.38
CA PHE A 161 1.79 -15.27 3.59
C PHE A 161 0.83 -14.19 4.09
N ALA A 162 1.05 -12.95 3.65
CA ALA A 162 0.15 -11.83 3.93
C ALA A 162 0.24 -10.76 2.83
N LEU A 163 -0.72 -9.83 2.85
CA LEU A 163 -0.82 -8.70 1.92
C LEU A 163 -0.39 -7.41 2.59
N GLY A 164 0.09 -6.46 1.78
CA GLY A 164 0.48 -5.11 2.18
C GLY A 164 1.10 -5.08 3.58
N PRO A 165 0.37 -4.57 4.59
CA PRO A 165 -0.97 -3.99 4.52
C PRO A 165 -0.97 -2.58 3.90
N GLY A 166 -2.14 -1.94 3.84
CA GLY A 166 -2.33 -0.63 3.21
C GLY A 166 -2.66 -0.75 1.72
N HIS A 167 -2.63 0.35 0.98
CA HIS A 167 -3.13 0.40 -0.39
C HIS A 167 -2.35 -0.47 -1.39
N GLY A 168 -3.06 -1.01 -2.38
CA GLY A 168 -2.51 -1.49 -3.64
C GLY A 168 -2.47 -0.37 -4.69
N ILE A 169 -1.86 -0.62 -5.84
CA ILE A 169 -1.69 0.39 -6.89
C ILE A 169 -2.21 -0.08 -8.25
N GLN A 170 -2.60 0.88 -9.10
CA GLN A 170 -2.79 0.67 -10.53
C GLN A 170 -1.69 1.40 -11.29
N LEU A 171 -1.02 0.70 -12.20
CA LEU A 171 -0.04 1.30 -13.09
C LEU A 171 -0.74 2.05 -14.25
N LYS A 172 -0.03 2.97 -14.89
CA LYS A 172 -0.50 3.66 -16.11
C LYS A 172 -0.89 2.70 -17.24
N SER A 173 -0.29 1.50 -17.28
CA SER A 173 -0.64 0.43 -18.21
C SER A 173 -2.01 -0.20 -17.94
N GLY A 174 -2.64 0.10 -16.81
CA GLY A 174 -3.87 -0.52 -16.32
C GLY A 174 -3.64 -1.76 -15.46
N ARG A 175 -2.40 -2.26 -15.35
CA ARG A 175 -2.05 -3.39 -14.47
C ARG A 175 -2.34 -3.04 -13.02
N LEU A 176 -3.06 -3.92 -12.33
CA LEU A 176 -3.35 -3.81 -10.91
C LEU A 176 -2.29 -4.58 -10.12
N LEU A 177 -1.81 -4.03 -9.00
CA LEU A 177 -0.77 -4.61 -8.15
C LEU A 177 -1.19 -4.61 -6.68
N VAL A 178 -1.07 -5.76 -6.03
CA VAL A 178 -1.31 -5.97 -4.60
C VAL A 178 0.01 -6.43 -3.96
N PRO A 179 0.71 -5.57 -3.20
CA PRO A 179 1.93 -5.94 -2.49
C PRO A 179 1.69 -7.09 -1.50
N ALA A 180 2.65 -7.98 -1.35
CA ALA A 180 2.54 -9.17 -0.52
C ALA A 180 3.90 -9.64 -0.01
N TYR A 181 3.90 -10.60 0.90
CA TYR A 181 5.10 -11.34 1.30
C TYR A 181 4.72 -12.75 1.73
N ALA A 182 5.66 -13.68 1.59
CA ALA A 182 5.50 -15.08 2.01
C ALA A 182 6.73 -15.55 2.80
N TYR A 183 6.50 -16.41 3.78
CA TYR A 183 7.56 -17.14 4.47
C TYR A 183 7.80 -18.45 3.74
N HIS A 184 8.85 -18.50 2.93
CA HIS A 184 9.25 -19.69 2.19
C HIS A 184 9.81 -20.75 3.13
N ILE A 185 9.46 -22.02 2.92
CA ILE A 185 9.97 -23.15 3.70
C ILE A 185 11.23 -23.68 3.02
N ASP A 186 12.41 -23.29 3.53
CA ASP A 186 13.70 -23.64 2.93
C ASP A 186 14.14 -25.07 3.29
N CYS A 187 13.69 -25.55 4.45
CA CYS A 187 13.91 -26.92 4.86
C CYS A 187 12.69 -27.42 5.66
N LYS A 188 12.36 -28.71 5.50
CA LYS A 188 11.21 -29.42 6.12
C LYS A 188 11.58 -30.47 7.20
N GLU A 189 12.87 -30.86 7.33
CA GLU A 189 13.38 -31.73 8.43
C GLU A 189 14.75 -31.25 9.00
N CYS A 190 14.84 -30.90 10.31
CA CYS A 190 16.04 -30.45 11.05
C CYS A 190 16.04 -31.11 12.44
N PHE A 191 16.63 -32.31 12.54
CA PHE A 191 16.84 -33.01 13.82
C PHE A 191 15.56 -33.24 14.67
N GLY A 192 14.43 -33.58 14.05
CA GLY A 192 13.17 -33.84 14.77
C GLY A 192 12.41 -32.57 15.23
N GLN A 193 12.94 -31.38 14.94
CA GLN A 193 12.23 -30.10 14.83
C GLN A 193 12.29 -29.63 13.37
N MET A 194 11.56 -28.56 13.01
CA MET A 194 10.62 -28.51 11.87
C MET A 194 10.24 -27.14 11.25
N CYS A 195 11.15 -26.21 10.88
CA CYS A 195 11.07 -25.34 9.66
C CYS A 195 12.11 -24.20 9.71
N LEU A 196 13.07 -24.15 8.78
CA LEU A 196 13.76 -22.90 8.46
C LEU A 196 12.86 -22.16 7.47
N THR A 197 12.40 -20.96 7.85
CA THR A 197 11.56 -20.14 6.98
C THR A 197 12.18 -18.78 6.73
N THR A 198 12.27 -18.39 5.47
CA THR A 198 12.81 -17.08 5.08
C THR A 198 11.70 -16.22 4.44
N PRO A 199 11.45 -15.00 4.93
CA PRO A 199 10.42 -14.13 4.36
C PRO A 199 10.94 -13.34 3.16
N HIS A 200 10.11 -13.28 2.12
CA HIS A 200 10.37 -12.46 0.95
C HIS A 200 9.11 -11.70 0.49
N ALA A 201 9.29 -10.41 0.22
CA ALA A 201 8.28 -9.57 -0.42
C ALA A 201 8.11 -9.95 -1.90
N PHE A 202 6.90 -9.77 -2.42
CA PHE A 202 6.52 -9.93 -3.83
C PHE A 202 5.22 -9.14 -4.10
N CYS A 203 4.59 -9.31 -5.25
CA CYS A 203 3.22 -8.82 -5.48
C CYS A 203 2.35 -9.78 -6.28
N PHE A 204 1.04 -9.70 -6.03
CA PHE A 204 0.03 -10.20 -6.96
C PHE A 204 -0.26 -9.14 -8.02
N HIS A 205 -0.52 -9.56 -9.25
CA HIS A 205 -0.83 -8.65 -10.35
C HIS A 205 -1.98 -9.14 -11.23
N SER A 206 -2.67 -8.19 -11.86
CA SER A 206 -3.72 -8.45 -12.86
C SER A 206 -3.62 -7.48 -14.03
N ASP A 207 -3.46 -8.04 -15.24
CA ASP A 207 -3.58 -7.31 -16.52
C ASP A 207 -5.01 -7.36 -17.08
N THR A 208 -5.96 -7.89 -16.31
CA THR A 208 -7.31 -8.21 -16.79
C THR A 208 -8.38 -7.55 -15.95
N HIS A 209 -8.05 -6.44 -15.30
CA HIS A 209 -8.98 -5.68 -14.46
C HIS A 209 -9.64 -6.57 -13.40
N GLY A 210 -8.83 -7.40 -12.73
CA GLY A 210 -9.27 -8.27 -11.65
C GLY A 210 -9.92 -9.60 -12.06
N ARG A 211 -10.12 -9.88 -13.36
CA ARG A 211 -10.72 -11.16 -13.83
C ARG A 211 -9.82 -12.37 -13.58
N THR A 212 -8.51 -12.19 -13.74
CA THR A 212 -7.47 -13.20 -13.47
C THR A 212 -6.31 -12.54 -12.74
N TRP A 213 -5.69 -13.29 -11.83
CA TRP A 213 -4.57 -12.82 -11.02
C TRP A 213 -3.42 -13.82 -11.11
N ARG A 214 -2.21 -13.30 -10.99
CA ARG A 214 -0.94 -14.03 -10.90
C ARG A 214 -0.10 -13.38 -9.79
N PHE A 215 1.05 -13.96 -9.48
CA PHE A 215 2.04 -13.32 -8.62
C PHE A 215 3.41 -13.35 -9.28
N GLY A 216 4.22 -12.33 -8.99
CA GLY A 216 5.60 -12.24 -9.44
C GLY A 216 6.56 -13.08 -8.61
N GLU A 217 7.82 -13.10 -9.01
CA GLU A 217 8.91 -13.69 -8.25
C GLU A 217 9.16 -12.89 -6.95
N ALA A 218 9.66 -13.61 -5.94
CA ALA A 218 10.06 -13.03 -4.68
C ALA A 218 11.29 -12.14 -4.83
N VAL A 219 11.39 -11.06 -4.05
CA VAL A 219 12.62 -10.28 -3.90
C VAL A 219 13.73 -11.24 -3.44
N PRO A 220 14.83 -11.42 -4.21
CA PRO A 220 15.80 -12.48 -3.93
C PRO A 220 16.43 -12.40 -2.54
N GLY A 221 16.68 -11.19 -2.07
CA GLY A 221 17.21 -10.90 -0.76
C GLY A 221 17.64 -9.44 -0.68
N PRO A 222 17.89 -8.90 0.52
CA PRO A 222 17.79 -9.57 1.81
C PRO A 222 16.34 -9.83 2.25
N GLU A 223 16.18 -10.55 3.38
CA GLU A 223 14.88 -10.89 3.96
C GLU A 223 13.95 -9.69 4.11
N SER A 224 12.71 -9.87 3.67
CA SER A 224 11.71 -8.80 3.59
C SER A 224 10.31 -9.31 3.87
N VAL A 225 9.54 -8.53 4.65
CA VAL A 225 8.14 -8.83 5.01
C VAL A 225 7.20 -7.77 4.44
N GLU A 226 6.33 -7.15 5.26
CA GLU A 226 5.34 -6.18 4.79
C GLU A 226 5.97 -5.09 3.91
N CYS A 227 5.35 -4.85 2.75
CA CYS A 227 5.86 -3.92 1.75
C CYS A 227 4.75 -3.11 1.09
N GLN A 228 5.14 -1.99 0.49
CA GLN A 228 4.32 -1.22 -0.43
C GLN A 228 5.12 -0.87 -1.68
N MET A 229 4.41 -0.54 -2.75
CA MET A 229 4.99 -0.34 -4.07
C MET A 229 4.52 0.95 -4.72
N VAL A 230 5.36 1.52 -5.57
CA VAL A 230 5.07 2.74 -6.33
C VAL A 230 5.71 2.67 -7.72
N SER A 231 5.00 3.12 -8.76
CA SER A 231 5.61 3.34 -10.07
C SER A 231 6.44 4.60 -10.05
N VAL A 232 7.72 4.49 -10.38
CA VAL A 232 8.62 5.64 -10.57
C VAL A 232 8.77 5.87 -12.06
N ASP A 233 8.00 6.82 -12.58
CA ASP A 233 8.05 7.18 -14.00
C ASP A 233 9.21 8.15 -14.28
N GLN A 234 9.87 7.92 -15.41
CA GLN A 234 11.07 8.61 -15.87
C GLN A 234 10.75 9.58 -17.03
N GLU A 235 11.68 10.48 -17.34
CA GLU A 235 11.49 11.48 -18.42
C GLU A 235 11.39 10.83 -19.81
N ASP A 236 12.06 9.69 -20.01
CA ASP A 236 12.08 8.94 -21.27
C ASP A 236 10.79 8.11 -21.50
N GLY A 237 9.83 8.21 -20.59
CA GLY A 237 8.56 7.47 -20.64
C GLY A 237 8.64 6.04 -20.12
N THR A 238 9.82 5.58 -19.67
CA THR A 238 9.94 4.30 -18.96
C THR A 238 9.50 4.45 -17.51
N ASN A 239 9.18 3.34 -16.85
CA ASN A 239 8.92 3.30 -15.42
C ASN A 239 9.74 2.18 -14.77
N VAL A 240 9.96 2.34 -13.47
CA VAL A 240 10.50 1.29 -12.60
C VAL A 240 9.52 1.09 -11.46
N LEU A 241 9.13 -0.15 -11.20
CA LEU A 241 8.37 -0.46 -10.01
C LEU A 241 9.31 -0.50 -8.81
N TYR A 242 9.10 0.41 -7.87
CA TYR A 242 9.84 0.52 -6.63
C TYR A 242 9.09 -0.21 -5.51
N CYS A 243 9.76 -1.11 -4.80
CA CYS A 243 9.24 -1.81 -3.63
C CYS A 243 10.00 -1.36 -2.38
N ASN A 244 9.26 -0.92 -1.35
CA ASN A 244 9.79 -0.60 -0.03
C ASN A 244 9.29 -1.62 0.99
N ALA A 245 10.19 -2.44 1.52
CA ALA A 245 9.84 -3.56 2.40
C ALA A 245 10.47 -3.43 3.79
N ARG A 246 9.73 -3.91 4.79
CA ARG A 246 10.20 -4.03 6.17
C ARG A 246 11.26 -5.12 6.25
N SER A 247 12.27 -4.88 7.08
CA SER A 247 13.35 -5.83 7.32
C SER A 247 13.76 -5.86 8.80
N PRO A 248 14.24 -7.02 9.30
CA PRO A 248 14.85 -7.10 10.63
C PRO A 248 16.27 -6.50 10.70
N LEU A 249 16.82 -6.01 9.58
CA LEU A 249 18.23 -5.58 9.46
C LEU A 249 18.48 -4.12 9.89
N GLY A 250 17.56 -3.52 10.65
CA GLY A 250 17.70 -2.16 11.20
C GLY A 250 17.47 -1.02 10.20
N CYS A 251 17.18 -1.34 8.94
CA CYS A 251 16.79 -0.38 7.91
C CYS A 251 15.89 -1.03 6.85
N ARG A 252 15.23 -0.21 6.04
CA ARG A 252 14.33 -0.67 4.97
C ARG A 252 15.09 -1.41 3.87
N VAL A 253 14.39 -2.34 3.24
CA VAL A 253 14.84 -2.99 2.00
C VAL A 253 14.12 -2.35 0.83
N GLN A 254 14.89 -1.89 -0.14
CA GLN A 254 14.40 -1.38 -1.41
C GLN A 254 14.72 -2.37 -2.51
N ALA A 255 13.72 -2.74 -3.31
CA ALA A 255 13.91 -3.56 -4.51
C ALA A 255 13.27 -2.87 -5.73
N LEU A 256 13.84 -3.11 -6.91
CA LEU A 256 13.40 -2.51 -8.17
C LEU A 256 12.97 -3.61 -9.14
N SER A 257 11.88 -3.38 -9.86
CA SER A 257 11.42 -4.23 -10.96
C SER A 257 11.30 -3.40 -12.24
N LEU A 258 11.82 -3.95 -13.34
CA LEU A 258 11.76 -3.34 -14.68
C LEU A 258 10.63 -3.93 -15.55
N ASP A 259 9.87 -4.87 -15.00
CA ASP A 259 8.82 -5.64 -15.68
C ASP A 259 7.49 -5.60 -14.91
N ASP A 260 7.25 -4.47 -14.22
CA ASP A 260 6.01 -4.17 -13.53
C ASP A 260 5.61 -5.24 -12.49
N GLY A 261 6.59 -5.70 -11.72
CA GLY A 261 6.43 -6.60 -10.58
C GLY A 261 6.45 -8.08 -10.92
N ALA A 262 6.86 -8.47 -12.13
CA ALA A 262 7.02 -9.89 -12.46
C ALA A 262 8.33 -10.45 -11.87
N VAL A 263 9.42 -9.69 -11.91
CA VAL A 263 10.71 -10.03 -11.29
C VAL A 263 11.32 -8.80 -10.61
N PHE A 264 11.88 -9.00 -9.42
CA PHE A 264 12.64 -7.99 -8.70
C PHE A 264 14.14 -8.25 -8.79
N GLN A 265 14.91 -7.16 -8.92
CA GLN A 265 16.35 -7.18 -8.71
C GLN A 265 16.67 -7.43 -7.23
N ASP A 266 17.93 -7.74 -6.94
CA ASP A 266 18.43 -7.85 -5.57
C ASP A 266 18.10 -6.58 -4.77
N GLY A 267 17.55 -6.80 -3.58
CA GLY A 267 17.19 -5.75 -2.65
C GLY A 267 18.42 -5.08 -2.06
N GLN A 268 18.29 -3.78 -1.79
CA GLN A 268 19.32 -2.93 -1.21
C GLN A 268 18.86 -2.38 0.13
N LEU A 269 19.76 -2.37 1.11
CA LEU A 269 19.51 -1.76 2.41
C LEU A 269 19.58 -0.22 2.31
N VAL A 270 18.51 0.46 2.72
CA VAL A 270 18.40 1.90 2.66
C VAL A 270 18.75 2.51 4.01
N GLN A 271 20.03 2.83 4.22
CA GLN A 271 20.55 3.32 5.52
C GLN A 271 19.85 4.59 6.03
N ARG A 272 19.28 5.39 5.13
CA ARG A 272 18.52 6.60 5.48
C ARG A 272 17.14 6.33 6.06
N LEU A 273 16.59 5.13 5.85
CA LEU A 273 15.28 4.72 6.33
C LEU A 273 15.46 3.63 7.37
N THR A 274 15.60 4.06 8.63
CA THR A 274 15.84 3.17 9.76
C THR A 274 14.60 2.36 10.16
N GLU A 275 14.83 1.16 10.70
CA GLU A 275 13.80 0.29 11.29
C GLU A 275 13.98 0.23 12.82
N PRO A 276 12.91 0.16 13.62
CA PRO A 276 13.01 -0.24 15.02
C PRO A 276 13.51 -1.70 15.13
N ARG A 277 13.90 -2.14 16.34
CA ARG A 277 14.49 -3.46 16.60
C ARG A 277 13.79 -4.67 15.95
N ASN A 278 12.46 -4.67 15.88
CA ASN A 278 11.66 -5.74 15.25
C ASN A 278 11.05 -5.33 13.90
N GLY A 279 11.43 -4.17 13.39
CA GLY A 279 10.82 -3.49 12.26
C GLY A 279 9.39 -2.99 12.49
N CYS A 280 8.89 -2.20 11.56
CA CYS A 280 7.53 -1.71 11.48
C CYS A 280 7.08 -1.62 10.02
N HIS A 281 5.78 -1.78 9.77
CA HIS A 281 5.24 -1.41 8.46
C HIS A 281 5.38 0.11 8.28
N GLY A 282 5.61 0.52 7.03
CA GLY A 282 5.67 1.91 6.60
C GLY A 282 5.02 2.02 5.22
N SER A 283 4.61 3.23 4.85
CA SER A 283 3.87 3.46 3.61
C SER A 283 4.63 4.33 2.63
N VAL A 284 4.52 4.03 1.34
CA VAL A 284 5.09 4.83 0.25
C VAL A 284 4.02 5.24 -0.75
N VAL A 285 4.06 6.48 -1.22
CA VAL A 285 3.25 6.94 -2.35
C VAL A 285 4.11 7.78 -3.30
N GLY A 286 3.88 7.60 -4.58
CA GLY A 286 4.44 8.44 -5.63
C GLY A 286 3.45 9.52 -6.02
N PHE A 287 3.96 10.65 -6.45
CA PHE A 287 3.14 11.70 -7.03
C PHE A 287 3.88 12.35 -8.19
N PRO A 288 3.17 12.69 -9.28
CA PRO A 288 3.77 13.46 -10.34
C PRO A 288 4.10 14.85 -9.79
N ASN A 289 5.33 15.29 -9.97
CA ASN A 289 5.64 16.71 -9.92
C ASN A 289 5.71 17.22 -11.38
N PHE A 290 5.57 18.52 -11.59
CA PHE A 290 5.65 19.17 -12.90
C PHE A 290 6.98 18.91 -13.66
N LEU A 291 7.94 18.25 -12.99
CA LEU A 291 9.21 17.79 -13.52
C LEU A 291 9.33 16.29 -13.23
N THR A 292 9.69 15.52 -14.24
CA THR A 292 10.20 14.16 -14.09
C THR A 292 11.55 14.18 -13.36
N PRO A 293 11.91 13.13 -12.59
CA PRO A 293 11.17 11.88 -12.34
C PRO A 293 10.09 12.00 -11.25
N THR A 294 9.29 10.95 -11.08
CA THR A 294 8.31 10.83 -9.97
C THR A 294 8.98 10.98 -8.61
N TRP A 295 8.46 11.87 -7.76
CA TRP A 295 8.90 12.01 -6.37
C TRP A 295 8.13 11.04 -5.48
N VAL A 296 8.76 10.59 -4.39
CA VAL A 296 8.18 9.59 -3.50
C VAL A 296 8.17 10.11 -2.06
N VAL A 297 7.03 9.97 -1.40
CA VAL A 297 6.85 10.22 0.03
C VAL A 297 6.81 8.90 0.77
N TYR A 298 7.43 8.85 1.95
CA TYR A 298 7.43 7.68 2.83
C TYR A 298 7.06 8.07 4.26
N SER A 299 6.21 7.28 4.94
CA SER A 299 5.88 7.48 6.35
C SER A 299 6.22 6.26 7.21
N HIS A 300 6.88 6.50 8.34
CA HIS A 300 7.32 5.45 9.27
C HIS A 300 7.82 6.02 10.61
N PRO A 301 7.78 5.23 11.71
CA PRO A 301 8.43 5.59 12.97
C PRO A 301 9.92 5.94 12.82
N THR A 302 10.40 6.90 13.58
CA THR A 302 11.76 7.47 13.36
C THR A 302 12.81 6.92 14.33
N TRP A 303 12.38 6.22 15.38
CA TRP A 303 13.28 5.67 16.40
C TRP A 303 13.78 4.26 16.04
N THR A 304 15.07 4.03 16.25
CA THR A 304 15.77 2.77 15.91
C THR A 304 15.50 1.61 16.87
N ASN A 305 14.94 1.87 18.06
CA ASN A 305 14.73 0.84 19.08
C ASN A 305 13.26 0.55 19.37
N VAL A 306 12.36 1.48 19.06
CA VAL A 306 10.95 1.41 19.44
C VAL A 306 10.10 2.11 18.38
N ARG A 307 8.85 1.66 18.22
CA ARG A 307 7.85 2.27 17.35
C ARG A 307 7.36 3.59 17.98
N LYS A 308 8.04 4.68 17.63
CA LYS A 308 7.82 6.02 18.19
C LYS A 308 8.18 7.10 17.17
N ASP A 309 7.44 8.21 17.27
CA ASP A 309 7.52 9.43 16.49
C ASP A 309 7.34 9.13 15.00
N LEU A 310 6.13 9.37 14.47
CA LEU A 310 5.84 9.12 13.06
C LEU A 310 6.44 10.23 12.20
N GLY A 311 7.38 9.86 11.33
CA GLY A 311 8.06 10.77 10.42
C GLY A 311 7.60 10.59 8.98
N VAL A 312 7.69 11.66 8.21
CA VAL A 312 7.49 11.70 6.77
C VAL A 312 8.81 12.08 6.09
N TYR A 313 9.17 11.32 5.07
CA TYR A 313 10.39 11.45 4.29
C TYR A 313 10.05 11.73 2.82
N LEU A 314 10.95 12.40 2.12
CA LEU A 314 10.82 12.75 0.71
C LEU A 314 12.06 12.30 -0.06
N SER A 315 11.87 11.66 -1.20
CA SER A 315 12.91 11.42 -2.19
C SER A 315 12.52 12.04 -3.53
N LEU A 316 13.48 12.78 -4.11
CA LEU A 316 13.36 13.34 -5.46
C LEU A 316 13.94 12.40 -6.52
N PHE A 317 14.71 11.39 -6.10
CA PHE A 317 15.40 10.42 -6.96
C PHE A 317 15.29 9.02 -6.33
N PRO A 318 14.09 8.45 -6.22
CA PRO A 318 13.82 7.27 -5.37
C PRO A 318 14.64 6.03 -5.73
N ARG A 319 15.17 5.94 -6.95
CA ARG A 319 16.08 4.86 -7.35
C ARG A 319 17.41 4.88 -6.59
N ASP A 320 17.87 6.07 -6.19
CA ASP A 320 19.06 6.23 -5.37
C ASP A 320 18.68 6.10 -3.89
N PRO A 321 19.15 5.05 -3.17
CA PRO A 321 18.83 4.85 -1.75
C PRO A 321 19.36 5.99 -0.85
N ASP A 322 20.31 6.81 -1.32
CA ASP A 322 20.84 7.95 -0.57
C ASP A 322 20.08 9.26 -0.80
N SER A 323 19.04 9.26 -1.64
CA SER A 323 18.27 10.45 -2.01
C SER A 323 17.25 10.91 -0.95
N TRP A 324 16.97 10.08 0.05
CA TRP A 324 15.96 10.37 1.07
C TRP A 324 16.35 11.56 1.96
N SER A 325 15.41 12.49 2.08
CA SER A 325 15.44 13.63 3.00
C SER A 325 14.36 13.47 4.06
N GLY A 326 14.61 13.91 5.29
CA GLY A 326 13.68 13.78 6.41
C GLY A 326 14.34 13.23 7.68
N PRO A 327 13.53 12.89 8.69
CA PRO A 327 12.06 13.01 8.72
C PRO A 327 11.57 14.44 9.06
N TRP A 328 10.40 14.82 8.53
CA TRP A 328 9.49 15.74 9.25
C TRP A 328 8.61 14.89 10.18
N VAL A 329 8.69 15.09 11.49
CA VAL A 329 7.84 14.38 12.46
C VAL A 329 6.45 14.98 12.47
N ILE A 330 5.44 14.20 12.07
CA ILE A 330 4.02 14.62 12.02
C ILE A 330 3.23 14.20 13.26
N TYR A 331 3.79 13.30 14.08
CA TYR A 331 3.22 12.90 15.37
C TYR A 331 4.33 12.48 16.33
N GLU A 332 4.40 13.10 17.51
CA GLU A 332 5.28 12.71 18.61
C GLU A 332 4.59 11.72 19.55
N GLY A 333 5.29 10.66 19.93
CA GLY A 333 4.80 9.61 20.82
C GLY A 333 4.69 8.23 20.16
N PRO A 334 4.11 7.24 20.87
CA PRO A 334 3.89 5.90 20.34
C PRO A 334 3.16 5.94 19.00
N SER A 335 3.80 5.44 17.95
CA SER A 335 3.25 5.37 16.59
C SER A 335 3.77 4.14 15.87
N ALA A 336 2.95 3.52 15.02
CA ALA A 336 3.29 2.27 14.35
C ALA A 336 2.90 2.28 12.86
N TYR A 337 1.97 1.41 12.44
CA TYR A 337 1.66 1.22 11.02
C TYR A 337 1.02 2.51 10.46
N SER A 338 1.27 2.80 9.18
CA SER A 338 0.72 3.98 8.51
C SER A 338 0.37 3.65 7.06
N ASP A 339 -0.56 4.39 6.47
CA ASP A 339 -0.89 4.31 5.05
C ASP A 339 -1.14 5.71 4.48
N LEU A 340 -0.42 6.04 3.41
CA LEU A 340 -0.46 7.32 2.72
C LEU A 340 -1.42 7.28 1.54
N ALA A 341 -1.99 8.44 1.20
CA ALA A 341 -2.67 8.66 -0.06
C ALA A 341 -2.28 10.02 -0.64
N TYR A 342 -1.98 10.05 -1.94
CA TYR A 342 -1.78 11.29 -2.68
C TYR A 342 -3.12 11.87 -3.15
N LEU A 343 -3.24 13.20 -3.11
CA LEU A 343 -4.38 13.93 -3.63
C LEU A 343 -3.98 15.32 -4.13
N GLU A 344 -4.75 15.83 -5.07
CA GLU A 344 -4.65 17.20 -5.54
C GLU A 344 -5.78 18.04 -4.95
N LEU A 345 -5.42 19.11 -4.26
CA LEU A 345 -6.37 20.04 -3.68
C LEU A 345 -6.77 21.08 -4.72
N PRO A 346 -8.05 21.14 -5.13
CA PRO A 346 -8.49 22.15 -6.09
C PRO A 346 -8.34 23.55 -5.50
N SER A 347 -7.75 24.45 -6.29
CA SER A 347 -7.57 25.86 -5.93
C SER A 347 -8.31 26.75 -6.93
N ALA A 348 -9.11 27.70 -6.43
CA ALA A 348 -9.85 28.62 -7.29
C ALA A 348 -8.87 29.61 -7.96
N GLY A 349 -8.66 29.46 -9.27
CA GLY A 349 -7.82 30.36 -10.05
C GLY A 349 -6.30 30.11 -9.92
N ALA A 350 -5.89 28.98 -9.35
CA ALA A 350 -4.49 28.54 -9.29
C ALA A 350 -4.39 27.03 -9.60
N PRO A 351 -3.19 26.51 -9.94
CA PRO A 351 -2.97 25.08 -10.06
C PRO A 351 -3.37 24.36 -8.77
N SER A 352 -3.86 23.12 -8.90
CA SER A 352 -4.14 22.28 -7.74
C SER A 352 -2.88 22.15 -6.87
N ALA A 353 -3.05 22.19 -5.54
CA ALA A 353 -1.95 22.00 -4.62
C ALA A 353 -1.76 20.50 -4.34
N VAL A 354 -0.53 20.01 -4.44
CA VAL A 354 -0.18 18.64 -4.06
C VAL A 354 -0.31 18.49 -2.54
N ALA A 355 -1.05 17.48 -2.10
CA ALA A 355 -1.20 17.11 -0.71
C ALA A 355 -1.15 15.59 -0.51
N PHE A 356 -1.01 15.22 0.75
CA PHE A 356 -0.94 13.85 1.21
C PHE A 356 -1.83 13.69 2.42
N ALA A 357 -2.58 12.59 2.43
CA ALA A 357 -3.25 12.11 3.62
C ALA A 357 -2.45 10.96 4.22
N CYS A 358 -2.45 10.84 5.54
CA CYS A 358 -1.79 9.77 6.30
C CYS A 358 -2.76 9.22 7.34
N LEU A 359 -3.04 7.93 7.27
CA LEU A 359 -3.78 7.18 8.27
C LEU A 359 -2.81 6.32 9.08
N PHE A 360 -2.75 6.45 10.40
CA PHE A 360 -1.69 5.81 11.19
C PHE A 360 -2.11 5.40 12.60
N GLU A 361 -1.50 4.31 13.08
CA GLU A 361 -1.59 3.83 14.45
C GLU A 361 -0.81 4.76 15.39
N CYS A 362 -1.44 5.19 16.47
CA CYS A 362 -0.85 6.07 17.47
C CYS A 362 -1.55 5.99 18.83
N GLY A 363 -1.03 6.72 19.81
CA GLY A 363 -1.69 6.88 21.10
C GLY A 363 -0.83 7.55 22.16
N THR A 364 -1.43 7.76 23.33
CA THR A 364 -0.76 8.35 24.49
C THR A 364 0.01 7.30 25.29
N SER A 365 -0.53 6.09 25.40
CA SER A 365 0.04 5.00 26.19
C SER A 365 0.73 3.97 25.29
N THR A 366 0.08 3.59 24.20
CA THR A 366 0.62 2.65 23.22
C THR A 366 0.31 3.13 21.81
N ALA A 367 1.01 2.60 20.81
CA ALA A 367 0.68 2.89 19.41
C ALA A 367 -0.68 2.32 18.97
N TYR A 368 -1.37 1.56 19.83
CA TYR A 368 -2.61 0.84 19.50
C TYR A 368 -3.83 1.43 20.19
N ASP A 369 -3.70 2.65 20.76
CA ASP A 369 -4.81 3.30 21.44
C ASP A 369 -5.80 3.90 20.42
N GLU A 370 -5.32 4.38 19.28
CA GLU A 370 -6.15 4.91 18.21
C GLU A 370 -5.50 4.84 16.81
N ILE A 371 -6.32 4.90 15.77
CA ILE A 371 -5.90 5.16 14.40
C ILE A 371 -6.34 6.58 14.05
N SER A 372 -5.38 7.41 13.66
CA SER A 372 -5.58 8.82 13.34
C SER A 372 -5.35 9.12 11.87
N PHE A 373 -6.04 10.16 11.41
CA PHE A 373 -5.96 10.68 10.06
C PHE A 373 -5.43 12.11 10.09
N SER A 374 -4.46 12.41 9.23
CA SER A 374 -3.90 13.74 9.03
C SER A 374 -3.75 14.05 7.55
N ILE A 375 -3.82 15.33 7.19
CA ILE A 375 -3.54 15.83 5.84
C ILE A 375 -2.48 16.93 5.94
N PHE A 376 -1.54 16.93 5.00
CA PHE A 376 -0.54 17.97 4.85
C PHE A 376 -0.20 18.18 3.37
N THR A 377 0.24 19.38 3.02
CA THR A 377 0.63 19.76 1.68
C THR A 377 2.11 19.42 1.40
N LEU A 378 2.48 19.35 0.12
CA LEU A 378 3.89 19.26 -0.27
C LEU A 378 4.71 20.44 0.24
N TYR A 379 4.11 21.63 0.30
CA TYR A 379 4.75 22.82 0.84
C TYR A 379 5.12 22.65 2.32
N GLU A 380 4.15 22.21 3.14
CA GLU A 380 4.41 21.92 4.56
C GLU A 380 5.46 20.83 4.73
N LEU A 381 5.41 19.77 3.90
CA LEU A 381 6.44 18.74 3.92
C LEU A 381 7.81 19.35 3.67
N ILE A 382 8.01 20.05 2.55
CA ILE A 382 9.32 20.63 2.18
C ILE A 382 9.83 21.62 3.23
N ASP A 383 8.97 22.49 3.77
CA ASP A 383 9.38 23.52 4.73
C ASP A 383 9.80 22.93 6.09
N ASN A 384 9.22 21.79 6.47
CA ASN A 384 9.50 21.11 7.74
C ASN A 384 10.55 19.98 7.63
N LEU A 385 11.02 19.64 6.43
CA LEU A 385 12.16 18.73 6.29
C LEU A 385 13.43 19.38 6.88
N PRO A 386 14.29 18.61 7.57
CA PRO A 386 15.57 19.10 8.05
C PRO A 386 16.41 19.67 6.90
N ARG A 387 16.83 20.93 7.01
CA ARG A 387 17.72 21.53 6.01
C ARG A 387 19.09 20.84 6.11
N ASN A 388 19.54 20.22 5.02
CA ASN A 388 20.87 19.63 4.92
C ASN A 388 21.95 20.72 5.10
N THR A 389 22.42 20.94 6.32
CA THR A 389 23.57 21.81 6.61
C THR A 389 24.87 21.05 6.35
N LYS A 390 25.16 20.71 5.09
CA LYS A 390 26.51 20.29 4.72
C LYS A 390 27.41 21.53 4.61
N SER A 391 28.27 21.68 5.63
CA SER A 391 29.56 22.39 5.63
C SER A 391 29.59 23.86 5.15
N GLY A 392 29.25 24.77 6.07
CA GLY A 392 29.89 26.09 6.05
C GLY A 392 31.35 25.94 6.50
N SER A 393 32.28 25.86 5.54
CA SER A 393 33.67 26.17 5.84
C SER A 393 33.72 27.61 6.34
N ASN A 394 34.26 27.79 7.54
CA ASN A 394 34.61 29.10 8.10
C ASN A 394 35.45 29.88 7.09
N THR A 395 34.84 30.84 6.40
CA THR A 395 35.52 32.02 5.91
C THR A 395 34.83 33.20 6.56
N GLN A 396 35.54 33.85 7.49
CA GLN A 396 35.16 35.10 8.11
C GLN A 396 34.80 36.15 7.05
N PRO A 397 33.87 37.08 7.33
CA PRO A 397 33.62 38.19 6.43
C PRO A 397 34.81 39.13 6.47
N LEU A 398 35.53 39.24 5.35
CA LEU A 398 36.46 40.34 5.11
C LEU A 398 35.66 41.64 5.05
N SER A 399 36.01 42.54 5.96
CA SER A 399 35.52 43.91 6.08
C SER A 399 35.84 44.76 4.85
N ASN A 400 34.87 45.59 4.46
CA ASN A 400 34.97 46.88 3.77
C ASN A 400 36.25 47.19 2.97
N THR A 401 36.10 47.33 1.66
CA THR A 401 36.92 48.26 0.87
C THR A 401 36.10 48.83 -0.28
N GLN A 402 36.16 50.16 -0.42
CA GLN A 402 35.47 50.96 -1.44
C GLN A 402 35.90 50.60 -2.87
N PRO A 403 35.07 50.93 -3.90
CA PRO A 403 35.42 50.68 -5.29
C PRO A 403 36.34 51.79 -5.84
N PRO A 404 37.41 51.46 -6.60
CA PRO A 404 38.05 52.42 -7.47
C PRO A 404 37.35 52.49 -8.83
N SER A 405 37.38 53.69 -9.38
CA SER A 405 36.79 54.15 -10.63
C SER A 405 37.63 53.81 -11.89
N ASN A 406 36.91 53.70 -13.02
CA ASN A 406 37.29 53.94 -14.42
C ASN A 406 38.67 53.50 -14.93
N THR A 407 38.69 52.55 -15.89
CA THR A 407 39.48 52.70 -17.13
C THR A 407 38.90 51.85 -18.29
N GLN A 408 38.99 52.38 -19.51
CA GLN A 408 38.43 51.91 -20.79
C GLN A 408 38.95 50.55 -21.31
N PRO A 409 38.25 49.90 -22.27
CA PRO A 409 38.61 48.60 -22.83
C PRO A 409 39.53 48.71 -24.07
N PRO A 410 40.40 47.72 -24.31
CA PRO A 410 40.96 47.47 -25.65
C PRO A 410 40.40 46.18 -26.29
N SER A 411 39.78 46.40 -27.45
CA SER A 411 39.87 45.66 -28.73
C SER A 411 39.99 44.12 -28.81
N ASN A 412 38.96 43.53 -29.42
CA ASN A 412 38.93 42.48 -30.44
C ASN A 412 40.07 41.44 -30.53
N THR A 413 39.70 40.16 -30.38
CA THR A 413 40.31 39.07 -31.16
C THR A 413 39.23 38.02 -31.48
N GLN A 414 39.19 37.58 -32.74
CA GLN A 414 38.18 36.69 -33.33
C GLN A 414 38.21 35.26 -32.74
N PRO A 415 37.07 34.53 -32.74
CA PRO A 415 37.07 33.09 -32.48
C PRO A 415 37.54 32.29 -33.72
N PRO A 416 38.32 31.21 -33.54
CA PRO A 416 38.78 30.37 -34.64
C PRO A 416 37.67 29.48 -35.22
N SER A 417 37.88 29.15 -36.49
CA SER A 417 37.01 28.50 -37.47
C SER A 417 36.72 27.02 -37.23
N ASN A 418 35.45 26.67 -37.50
CA ASN A 418 34.88 25.42 -38.01
C ASN A 418 35.80 24.17 -38.09
N THR A 419 35.43 23.15 -37.32
CA THR A 419 35.80 21.74 -37.60
C THR A 419 34.54 21.00 -38.03
N GLN A 420 34.57 20.39 -39.22
CA GLN A 420 33.47 19.61 -39.80
C GLN A 420 33.25 18.27 -39.05
N PRO A 421 32.01 17.79 -38.93
CA PRO A 421 31.73 16.42 -38.50
C PRO A 421 31.92 15.41 -39.66
N PRO A 422 32.34 14.16 -39.37
CA PRO A 422 32.58 13.15 -40.39
C PRO A 422 31.30 12.59 -41.02
N SER A 423 31.51 12.03 -42.20
CA SER A 423 30.58 11.63 -43.26
C SER A 423 29.60 10.50 -42.95
N ASN A 424 28.41 10.67 -43.53
CA ASN A 424 27.28 9.74 -43.73
C ASN A 424 27.64 8.25 -43.84
N THR A 425 27.00 7.44 -42.99
CA THR A 425 26.77 6.01 -43.25
C THR A 425 25.29 5.84 -43.64
N GLN A 426 25.04 5.20 -44.79
CA GLN A 426 23.69 4.97 -45.32
C GLN A 426 22.85 4.05 -44.41
N PRO A 427 21.54 4.30 -44.27
CA PRO A 427 20.62 3.33 -43.67
C PRO A 427 20.30 2.20 -44.68
N PRO A 428 20.10 0.95 -44.22
CA PRO A 428 19.67 -0.14 -45.09
C PRO A 428 18.24 0.05 -45.59
N SER A 429 18.01 -0.52 -46.77
CA SER A 429 16.82 -0.47 -47.62
C SER A 429 15.51 -0.90 -46.97
N ASN A 430 14.45 -0.18 -47.34
CA ASN A 430 13.02 -0.43 -47.07
C ASN A 430 12.62 -1.91 -47.21
N THR A 431 12.13 -2.50 -46.12
CA THR A 431 11.27 -3.69 -46.15
C THR A 431 9.83 -3.24 -46.35
N GLN A 432 9.16 -3.75 -47.38
CA GLN A 432 7.74 -3.48 -47.67
C GLN A 432 6.83 -3.94 -46.52
N PRO A 433 5.73 -3.21 -46.24
CA PRO A 433 4.67 -3.72 -45.37
C PRO A 433 3.91 -4.86 -46.06
N PRO A 434 3.49 -5.92 -45.34
CA PRO A 434 2.67 -6.97 -45.91
C PRO A 434 1.29 -6.44 -46.30
N SER A 435 0.80 -6.98 -47.41
CA SER A 435 -0.49 -6.74 -48.05
C SER A 435 -1.70 -6.91 -47.12
N ASN A 436 -2.65 -6.00 -47.29
CA ASN A 436 -4.02 -6.01 -46.75
C ASN A 436 -4.61 -7.41 -46.56
N THR A 437 -4.93 -7.77 -45.32
CA THR A 437 -5.88 -8.83 -45.02
C THR A 437 -7.27 -8.21 -44.88
N GLN A 438 -8.23 -8.68 -45.68
CA GLN A 438 -9.63 -8.24 -45.63
C GLN A 438 -10.26 -8.52 -44.26
N PRO A 439 -11.17 -7.66 -43.77
CA PRO A 439 -11.99 -7.98 -42.60
C PRO A 439 -12.99 -9.10 -42.95
N PRO A 440 -13.30 -10.02 -42.02
CA PRO A 440 -14.36 -10.99 -42.22
C PRO A 440 -15.72 -10.30 -42.35
N SER A 441 -16.52 -10.81 -43.28
CA SER A 441 -17.89 -10.45 -43.55
C SER A 441 -18.81 -10.52 -42.32
N ASN A 442 -19.66 -9.49 -42.20
CA ASN A 442 -20.82 -9.41 -41.31
C ASN A 442 -21.54 -10.76 -41.14
N THR A 443 -21.59 -11.25 -39.90
CA THR A 443 -22.58 -12.26 -39.51
C THR A 443 -23.76 -11.53 -38.87
N GLN A 444 -24.92 -11.61 -39.50
CA GLN A 444 -26.18 -11.07 -38.97
C GLN A 444 -26.59 -11.76 -37.66
N PRO A 445 -27.24 -11.06 -36.73
CA PRO A 445 -27.89 -11.69 -35.58
C PRO A 445 -29.20 -12.37 -36.02
N PRO A 446 -29.52 -13.58 -35.54
CA PRO A 446 -30.86 -14.11 -35.73
C PRO A 446 -31.85 -13.35 -34.85
N SER A 447 -32.83 -12.73 -35.52
CA SER A 447 -34.11 -12.36 -34.94
C SER A 447 -35.00 -13.60 -34.93
N TYR A 448 -35.66 -13.88 -33.81
CA TYR A 448 -37.12 -14.02 -33.69
C TYR A 448 -37.51 -14.44 -32.27
N THR A 449 -38.35 -13.58 -31.71
CA THR A 449 -39.31 -13.70 -30.62
C THR A 449 -40.03 -15.06 -30.52
N GLN A 450 -40.29 -15.53 -29.30
CA GLN A 450 -41.68 -15.67 -28.82
C GLN A 450 -41.80 -15.82 -27.29
N SER A 451 -42.66 -14.97 -26.76
CA SER A 451 -43.24 -14.94 -25.42
C SER A 451 -44.18 -16.11 -25.14
N PHE A 452 -44.16 -16.63 -23.92
CA PHE A 452 -45.33 -17.25 -23.30
C PHE A 452 -45.56 -16.68 -21.90
N HIS A 453 -46.65 -15.92 -21.78
CA HIS A 453 -47.40 -15.78 -20.54
C HIS A 453 -48.23 -17.07 -20.34
N ASN A 454 -48.15 -17.70 -19.15
CA ASN A 454 -49.35 -17.91 -18.35
C ASN A 454 -49.03 -18.38 -16.92
N THR A 455 -49.73 -17.70 -16.02
CA THR A 455 -50.10 -17.97 -14.63
C THR A 455 -50.41 -19.43 -14.29
N THR A 456 -49.94 -19.89 -13.11
CA THR A 456 -50.78 -20.52 -12.06
C THR A 456 -49.98 -20.74 -10.78
N GLN A 457 -50.54 -20.30 -9.65
CA GLN A 457 -50.07 -20.61 -8.28
C GLN A 457 -50.21 -22.11 -7.98
N PRO A 458 -49.53 -22.59 -6.91
CA PRO A 458 -50.34 -23.14 -5.83
C PRO A 458 -49.92 -22.72 -4.41
N ARG A 459 -50.99 -22.62 -3.62
CA ARG A 459 -51.20 -22.48 -2.18
C ARG A 459 -50.15 -23.06 -1.22
N GLU A 460 -50.00 -22.32 -0.12
CA GLU A 460 -49.58 -22.74 1.21
C GLU A 460 -50.31 -24.00 1.72
N GLU A 461 -49.57 -24.91 2.34
CA GLU A 461 -50.10 -25.78 3.41
C GLU A 461 -49.01 -26.01 4.48
N ARG A 462 -49.36 -25.66 5.74
CA ARG A 462 -48.65 -26.04 6.97
C ARG A 462 -48.83 -27.54 7.24
N PRO A 463 -48.01 -28.12 8.12
CA PRO A 463 -48.54 -29.08 9.08
C PRO A 463 -48.30 -28.64 10.53
N GLU A 464 -49.39 -28.73 11.30
CA GLU A 464 -49.48 -28.54 12.73
C GLU A 464 -48.74 -29.61 13.53
N ALA A 465 -48.34 -29.17 14.73
CA ALA A 465 -47.87 -29.97 15.83
C ALA A 465 -48.91 -30.98 16.33
N ARG A 466 -48.46 -32.20 16.69
CA ARG A 466 -49.22 -33.08 17.58
C ARG A 466 -48.35 -33.54 18.75
N LYS A 467 -48.62 -32.96 19.93
CA LYS A 467 -48.14 -33.38 21.25
C LYS A 467 -48.95 -34.57 21.79
N ARG A 468 -48.29 -35.26 22.73
CA ARG A 468 -48.77 -36.21 23.78
C ARG A 468 -48.68 -37.69 23.35
N ARG A 469 -47.96 -38.58 24.05
CA ARG A 469 -48.10 -38.88 25.48
C ARG A 469 -46.85 -39.58 26.03
N THR A 470 -46.51 -39.20 27.27
CA THR A 470 -45.64 -39.89 28.23
C THR A 470 -46.17 -41.27 28.60
N LYS A 471 -45.26 -42.24 28.76
CA LYS A 471 -45.32 -43.24 29.85
C LYS A 471 -43.93 -43.82 30.13
N ASN A 472 -43.63 -43.84 31.43
CA ASN A 472 -42.43 -44.31 32.12
C ASN A 472 -42.02 -45.74 31.74
N MET A 473 -40.72 -46.01 31.78
CA MET A 473 -40.19 -47.18 32.50
C MET A 473 -38.73 -46.99 32.90
N CYS A 474 -38.47 -47.12 34.21
CA CYS A 474 -37.17 -47.28 34.85
C CYS A 474 -36.48 -48.58 34.41
N GLY A 475 -35.15 -48.63 34.51
CA GLY A 475 -34.40 -49.88 34.45
C GLY A 475 -32.88 -49.73 34.41
N LEU A 476 -32.28 -49.41 35.57
CA LEU A 476 -31.07 -50.03 36.15
C LEU A 476 -29.79 -50.26 35.32
N CYS A 477 -28.72 -49.61 35.80
CA CYS A 477 -27.45 -50.19 36.27
C CYS A 477 -26.46 -50.91 35.30
N ASN A 478 -25.29 -50.26 35.22
CA ASN A 478 -23.96 -50.77 35.58
C ASN A 478 -23.13 -51.71 34.68
N VAL A 479 -21.89 -51.21 34.46
CA VAL A 479 -20.57 -51.88 34.53
C VAL A 479 -20.16 -52.72 33.33
N SER A 480 -19.19 -52.19 32.55
CA SER A 480 -17.76 -52.55 32.62
C SER A 480 -16.92 -51.55 31.82
#